data_AF-A0A7W9B9B4-F1
#
_entry.id   AF-A0A7W9B9B4-F1
#
_cell.length_a   1.000
_cell.length_b   1.000
_cell.length_c   1.000
_cell.angle_alpha   90.00
_cell.angle_beta   90.00
_cell.angle_gamma   90.00
#
_symmetry.space_group_name_H-M   'P 1'
#
loop_
_entity.id
_entity.type
_entity.pdbx_description
1 polymer ?
#
loop_
_entity_poly.entity_id
_entity_poly.type
_entity_poly.pdbx_seq_one_letter_code
_entity_poly.pdbx_strand_id
1 'polypeptide(L)'
;MSNTYLGPDNIDDLGRMVTALLTELWITRDRVAVLEQLLEDKKIVLPGEVDDYIPSEDFEADLERIRDRMAANVIGAPLAARERSVDQILARAGMERPRAEA
;
A
#
# COMPACT_ATOMS: atom_id res chain seq x y z
N MET A 1 8.86 -3.77 23.53
CA MET A 1 9.26 -2.93 22.38
C MET A 1 8.46 -1.65 22.48
N SER A 2 9.10 -0.51 22.80
CA SER A 2 8.39 0.78 22.72
C SER A 2 7.85 0.93 21.31
N ASN A 3 6.57 1.28 21.16
CA ASN A 3 5.96 1.46 19.85
C ASN A 3 6.50 2.75 19.24
N THR A 4 7.75 2.69 18.74
CA THR A 4 8.48 3.82 18.14
C THR A 4 7.63 4.54 17.11
N TYR A 5 6.70 3.82 16.46
CA TYR A 5 5.73 4.33 15.51
C TYR A 5 4.76 5.40 16.03
N LEU A 6 4.40 5.35 17.32
CA LEU A 6 3.46 6.29 17.96
C LEU A 6 4.19 7.33 18.83
N GLY A 7 5.50 7.50 18.62
CA GLY A 7 6.27 8.55 19.28
C GLY A 7 5.82 9.95 18.86
N PRO A 8 6.01 10.98 19.71
CA PRO A 8 5.63 12.36 19.40
C PRO A 8 6.21 12.88 18.09
N ASP A 9 7.44 12.46 17.75
CA ASP A 9 8.15 12.87 16.54
C ASP A 9 7.62 12.21 15.25
N ASN A 10 6.68 11.26 15.38
CA ASN A 10 6.23 10.39 14.28
C ASN A 10 4.74 10.52 13.98
N ILE A 11 4.02 11.29 14.79
CA ILE A 11 2.57 11.42 14.69
C ILE A 11 2.13 12.15 13.42
N ASP A 12 2.90 13.13 12.96
CA ASP A 12 2.64 13.86 11.72
C ASP A 12 2.87 12.97 10.48
N ASP A 13 3.94 12.17 10.49
CA ASP A 13 4.24 11.20 9.43
C ASP A 13 3.15 10.12 9.35
N LEU A 14 2.66 9.66 10.51
CA LEU A 14 1.51 8.77 10.60
C LEU A 14 0.24 9.42 10.04
N GLY A 15 -0.04 10.67 10.39
CA GLY A 15 -1.19 11.43 9.87
C GLY A 15 -1.14 11.58 8.34
N ARG A 16 0.04 11.88 7.78
CA ARG A 16 0.25 11.93 6.31
C ARG A 16 0.02 10.56 5.67
N MET A 17 0.56 9.50 6.26
CA MET A 17 0.38 8.13 5.76
C MET A 17 -1.09 7.73 5.75
N VAL A 18 -1.80 7.92 6.87
CA VAL A 18 -3.24 7.59 6.98
C VAL A 18 -4.07 8.39 5.97
N THR A 19 -3.76 9.68 5.78
CA THR A 19 -4.47 10.52 4.81
C THR A 19 -4.23 10.06 3.36
N ALA A 20 -2.99 9.66 3.03
CA ALA A 20 -2.68 9.10 1.73
C ALA A 20 -3.43 7.78 1.50
N LEU A 21 -3.45 6.88 2.50
CA LEU A 21 -4.20 5.61 2.42
C LEU A 21 -5.70 5.83 2.25
N LEU A 22 -6.26 6.80 2.96
CA LEU A 22 -7.68 7.14 2.82
C LEU A 22 -8.00 7.62 1.41
N THR A 23 -7.13 8.46 0.82
CA THR A 23 -7.28 8.92 -0.57
C THR A 23 -7.25 7.75 -1.55
N GLU A 24 -6.29 6.85 -1.42
CA GLU A 24 -6.18 5.66 -2.29
C GLU A 24 -7.37 4.70 -2.12
N LEU A 25 -7.86 4.53 -0.88
CA LEU A 25 -9.06 3.73 -0.60
C LEU A 25 -10.30 4.33 -1.26
N TRP A 26 -10.47 5.66 -1.19
CA TRP A 26 -11.55 6.35 -1.88
C TRP A 26 -11.49 6.09 -3.38
N ILE A 27 -10.35 6.37 -4.02
CA ILE A 27 -10.16 6.19 -5.47
C ILE A 27 -10.46 4.74 -5.88
N THR A 28 -10.01 3.78 -5.08
CA THR A 28 -10.26 2.36 -5.35
C THR A 28 -11.75 2.04 -5.23
N ARG A 29 -12.44 2.55 -4.21
CA ARG A 29 -13.89 2.36 -4.05
C ARG A 29 -14.68 2.95 -5.20
N ASP A 30 -14.34 4.17 -5.65
CA ASP A 30 -14.97 4.80 -6.81
C ASP A 30 -14.75 3.95 -8.08
N ARG A 31 -13.54 3.44 -8.28
CA ARG A 31 -13.22 2.58 -9.43
C ARG A 31 -13.98 1.25 -9.41
N VAL A 32 -14.16 0.63 -8.24
CA VAL A 32 -14.96 -0.59 -8.08
C VAL A 32 -16.43 -0.30 -8.43
N ALA A 33 -17.02 0.78 -7.91
CA ALA A 33 -18.39 1.17 -8.22
C ALA A 33 -18.59 1.44 -9.73
N VAL A 34 -17.62 2.11 -10.38
CA VAL A 34 -17.64 2.32 -11.84
C VAL A 34 -17.52 1.00 -12.60
N LEU A 35 -16.69 0.06 -12.13
CA LEU A 35 -16.54 -1.25 -12.75
C LEU A 35 -17.83 -2.07 -12.63
N GLU A 36 -18.46 -2.08 -11.46
CA GLU A 36 -19.76 -2.73 -11.23
C GLU A 36 -20.83 -2.17 -12.16
N GLN A 37 -20.97 -0.85 -12.24
CA GLN A 37 -21.90 -0.21 -13.17
C GLN A 37 -21.60 -0.57 -14.63
N LEU A 38 -20.33 -0.58 -15.04
CA LEU A 38 -19.94 -0.94 -16.40
C LEU A 38 -20.27 -2.40 -16.74
N LEU A 39 -20.15 -3.30 -15.78
CA LEU A 39 -20.48 -4.73 -15.94
C LEU A 39 -22.00 -4.94 -15.99
N GLU A 40 -22.75 -4.20 -15.17
CA GLU A 40 -24.22 -4.18 -15.19
C GLU A 40 -24.75 -3.66 -16.53
N ASP A 41 -24.22 -2.52 -17.01
CA ASP A 41 -24.60 -1.93 -18.30
C ASP A 41 -24.37 -2.91 -19.47
N LYS A 42 -23.29 -3.71 -19.37
CA LYS A 42 -22.96 -4.77 -20.33
C LYS A 42 -23.75 -6.07 -20.10
N LYS A 43 -24.58 -6.14 -19.05
CA LYS A 43 -25.37 -7.31 -18.63
C LYS A 43 -24.51 -8.55 -18.37
N ILE A 44 -23.30 -8.35 -17.86
CA ILE A 44 -22.35 -9.43 -17.53
C ILE A 44 -22.53 -9.87 -16.08
N VAL A 45 -22.75 -8.92 -15.18
CA VAL A 45 -22.93 -9.14 -13.74
C VAL A 45 -24.20 -8.41 -13.31
N LEU A 46 -25.04 -9.08 -12.53
CA LEU A 46 -26.26 -8.54 -11.92
C LEU A 46 -25.92 -7.71 -10.68
N PRO A 47 -26.76 -6.74 -10.31
CA PRO A 47 -26.64 -6.03 -9.06
C PRO A 47 -26.53 -6.99 -7.87
N GLY A 48 -25.51 -6.80 -7.03
CA GLY A 48 -25.27 -7.63 -5.83
C GLY A 48 -24.52 -8.94 -6.07
N GLU A 49 -24.32 -9.40 -7.32
CA GLU A 49 -23.55 -10.63 -7.58
C GLU A 49 -22.10 -10.55 -7.09
N VAL A 50 -21.51 -9.36 -7.07
CA VAL A 50 -20.15 -9.15 -6.51
C VAL A 50 -20.14 -9.34 -4.99
N ASP A 51 -21.15 -8.83 -4.29
CA ASP A 51 -21.26 -8.94 -2.83
C ASP A 51 -21.56 -10.37 -2.38
N ASP A 52 -22.32 -11.11 -3.19
CA ASP A 52 -22.70 -12.50 -2.93
C ASP A 52 -21.67 -13.51 -3.46
N TYR A 53 -20.65 -13.06 -4.21
CA TYR A 53 -19.64 -13.93 -4.79
C TYR A 53 -18.77 -14.55 -3.69
N ILE A 54 -18.72 -15.89 -3.66
CA ILE A 54 -17.85 -16.65 -2.77
C ILE A 54 -16.61 -17.08 -3.57
N PRO A 55 -15.41 -16.56 -3.24
CA PRO A 55 -14.16 -16.99 -3.88
C PRO A 55 -13.90 -18.49 -3.72
N SER A 56 -13.25 -19.09 -4.72
CA SER A 56 -12.67 -20.42 -4.52
C SER A 56 -11.51 -20.37 -3.53
N GLU A 57 -11.16 -21.51 -2.92
CA GLU A 57 -10.02 -21.59 -1.99
C GLU A 57 -8.71 -21.08 -2.61
N ASP A 58 -8.44 -21.45 -3.86
CA ASP A 58 -7.27 -20.97 -4.61
C ASP A 58 -7.30 -19.45 -4.77
N PHE A 59 -8.47 -18.86 -5.08
CA PHE A 59 -8.58 -17.42 -5.28
C PHE A 59 -8.49 -16.65 -3.96
N GLU A 60 -9.03 -17.20 -2.86
CA GLU A 60 -8.90 -16.61 -1.53
C GLU A 60 -7.43 -16.55 -1.08
N ALA A 61 -6.65 -17.60 -1.33
CA ALA A 61 -5.22 -17.61 -1.04
C ALA A 61 -4.47 -16.52 -1.84
N ASP A 62 -4.89 -16.27 -3.07
CA ASP A 62 -4.35 -15.18 -3.89
C ASP A 62 -4.70 -13.80 -3.33
N LEU A 63 -5.93 -13.61 -2.86
CA LEU A 63 -6.38 -12.39 -2.20
C LEU A 63 -5.64 -12.14 -0.88
N GLU A 64 -5.38 -13.18 -0.09
CA GLU A 64 -4.58 -13.11 1.13
C GLU A 64 -3.14 -12.65 0.83
N ARG A 65 -2.48 -13.25 -0.18
CA ARG A 65 -1.14 -12.82 -0.61
C ARG A 65 -1.07 -11.37 -1.05
N ILE A 66 -2.12 -10.87 -1.71
CA ILE A 66 -2.22 -9.46 -2.13
C ILE A 66 -2.36 -8.57 -0.89
N ARG A 67 -3.24 -8.94 0.05
CA ARG A 67 -3.48 -8.22 1.31
C ARG A 67 -2.23 -8.11 2.16
N ASP A 68 -1.49 -9.21 2.33
CA ASP A 68 -0.25 -9.24 3.09
C ASP A 68 0.82 -8.33 2.48
N ARG A 69 0.95 -8.34 1.15
CA ARG A 69 1.87 -7.43 0.44
C ARG A 69 1.49 -5.97 0.66
N MET A 70 0.20 -5.64 0.60
CA MET A 70 -0.27 -4.28 0.86
C MET A 70 0.01 -3.87 2.31
N ALA A 71 -0.33 -4.72 3.28
CA ALA A 71 -0.08 -4.47 4.69
C ALA A 71 1.41 -4.27 4.99
N ALA A 72 2.28 -5.11 4.43
CA ALA A 72 3.73 -4.99 4.57
C ALA A 72 4.26 -3.65 4.01
N ASN A 73 3.75 -3.23 2.85
CA ASN A 73 4.13 -1.95 2.24
C ASN A 73 3.72 -0.75 3.09
N VAL A 74 2.56 -0.83 3.76
CA VAL A 74 2.05 0.26 4.61
C VAL A 74 2.76 0.29 5.97
N ILE A 75 2.84 -0.85 6.65
CA ILE A 75 3.41 -0.95 8.00
C ILE A 75 4.95 -0.74 7.97
N GLY A 76 5.62 -1.12 6.87
CA GLY A 76 7.06 -0.95 6.71
C GLY A 76 7.53 0.41 6.19
N ALA A 77 6.66 1.19 5.53
CA ALA A 77 7.07 2.38 4.79
C ALA A 77 7.67 3.52 5.66
N PRO A 78 7.06 3.93 6.79
CA PRO A 78 7.61 4.96 7.68
C PRO A 78 8.97 4.60 8.31
N LEU A 79 9.21 3.33 8.63
CA LEU A 79 10.49 2.88 9.21
C LEU A 79 11.59 2.75 8.13
N ALA A 80 11.25 2.13 6.98
CA ALA A 80 12.18 1.98 5.86
C ALA A 80 12.54 3.32 5.17
N ALA A 81 11.66 4.33 5.24
CA ALA A 81 11.93 5.65 4.70
C ALA A 81 13.02 6.41 5.50
N ARG A 82 13.18 6.11 6.79
CA ARG A 82 14.17 6.78 7.67
C ARG A 82 15.52 6.09 7.69
N GLU A 83 15.59 4.80 7.43
CA GLU A 83 16.86 4.06 7.25
C GLU A 83 17.50 4.25 5.86
N ARG A 84 17.12 5.31 5.12
CA ARG A 84 17.80 5.67 3.88
C ARG A 84 19.19 6.21 4.20
N SER A 85 20.16 5.30 4.35
CA SER A 85 21.56 5.69 4.38
C SER A 85 21.98 6.11 2.97
N VAL A 86 22.79 7.17 2.89
CA VAL A 86 23.43 7.60 1.64
C VAL A 86 24.15 6.43 0.99
N ASP A 87 24.74 5.53 1.79
CA ASP A 87 25.43 4.33 1.32
C ASP A 87 24.48 3.34 0.62
N GLN A 88 23.27 3.14 1.12
CA GLN A 88 22.27 2.27 0.47
C GLN A 88 21.75 2.85 -0.85
N ILE A 89 21.62 4.18 -0.94
CA ILE A 89 21.21 4.87 -2.17
C ILE A 89 22.31 4.76 -3.23
N LEU A 90 23.56 4.98 -2.84
CA LEU A 90 24.73 4.87 -3.71
C LEU A 90 24.94 3.43 -4.20
N ALA A 91 24.80 2.43 -3.33
CA ALA A 91 24.89 1.01 -3.69
C ALA A 91 23.83 0.60 -4.73
N ARG A 92 22.58 1.07 -4.59
CA ARG A 92 21.51 0.82 -5.58
C ARG A 92 21.78 1.48 -6.94
N ALA A 93 22.46 2.62 -6.94
CA ALA A 93 22.83 3.33 -8.15
C ALA A 93 24.14 2.82 -8.77
N GLY A 94 24.79 1.82 -8.17
CA GLY A 94 26.10 1.32 -8.60
C GLY A 94 27.23 2.35 -8.42
N MET A 95 27.07 3.29 -7.50
CA MET A 95 28.02 4.38 -7.26
C MET A 95 28.70 4.20 -5.90
N GLU A 96 29.97 4.62 -5.81
CA GLU A 96 30.69 4.71 -4.54
C GLU A 96 30.58 6.12 -3.94
N ARG A 97 30.74 6.21 -2.61
CA ARG A 97 30.64 7.48 -1.90
C ARG A 97 31.83 8.37 -2.28
N PRO A 98 31.61 9.59 -2.80
CA PRO A 98 32.70 10.49 -3.16
C PRO A 98 33.52 10.81 -1.92
N ARG A 99 34.85 10.66 -2.05
CA ARG A 99 35.79 10.94 -0.97
C ARG A 99 35.76 12.44 -0.70
N ALA A 100 35.40 12.84 0.52
CA ALA A 100 35.41 14.26 0.90
C ALA A 100 36.83 14.80 0.72
N GLU A 101 37.01 15.82 -0.12
CA GLU A 101 38.26 16.56 -0.20
C GLU A 101 38.44 17.31 1.12
N ALA A 102 39.61 17.11 1.74
CA ALA A 102 39.99 17.65 3.05
C ALA A 102 40.40 19.13 2.96
#